data_AF-A0A5B1QU44-F1
#
_entry.id   AF-A0A5B1QU44-F1
#
_cell.length_a   1.000
_cell.length_b   1.000
_cell.length_c   1.000
_cell.angle_alpha   90.00
_cell.angle_beta   90.00
_cell.angle_gamma   90.00
#
_symmetry.space_group_name_H-M   'P 1'
#
loop_
_entity.id
_entity.type
_entity.pdbx_description
1 polymer ?
#
loop_
_entity_poly.entity_id
_entity_poly.type
_entity_poly.pdbx_seq_one_letter_code
_entity_poly.pdbx_strand_id
1 'polypeptide(L)'
;MQGVSLPPHAFARIPIVPELTREMKRAARSYTRVVLRLREQAEAEDRALALTRRLDRGLTHARQRSEGPPPSWSNGASGLARRSASRQSSRAPSPTFSTYSHNNGSHSQLPTPTRSTGSNSGRFQSPLFRLRRAPLLRVFVRSPEGDWLSDASVLECEAELRKAGVLPLMRAGDVVWDTAVGDEGNVGRLVWDGRYLIDLDYTYSQTGDLPGYLPNLAFPPSYFHRVIRTAGEHKNPVVHIDVTPWGEEIAANLQLLQDRVRTETPQGTYHTVVRWTHRSSFQIRAQHPRTRAHPAASPLSITLPTGERRAIDPGWVGTVVVEAEGTNEGLADLQRRCGKAFPPRVGSEVKGDRERGVWRILRERSRPGEIWIRAVSYKERLIP
;
A
#
# COMPACT_ATOMS: atom_id res chain seq x y z
N MET A 1 18.60 -23.89 -8.81
CA MET A 1 18.52 -23.94 -7.34
C MET A 1 17.07 -24.11 -6.96
N GLN A 2 16.68 -25.31 -6.53
CA GLN A 2 15.35 -25.56 -5.97
C GLN A 2 15.23 -24.71 -4.70
N GLY A 3 14.25 -23.80 -4.68
CA GLY A 3 13.87 -23.11 -3.45
C GLY A 3 13.28 -24.16 -2.52
N VAL A 4 14.03 -24.55 -1.51
CA VAL A 4 13.54 -25.42 -0.44
C VAL A 4 12.54 -24.57 0.35
N SER A 5 11.25 -24.69 0.01
CA SER A 5 10.17 -24.23 0.86
C SER A 5 10.24 -25.07 2.13
N LEU A 6 10.74 -24.48 3.21
CA LEU A 6 10.66 -25.11 4.53
C LEU A 6 9.17 -25.28 4.87
N PRO A 7 8.73 -26.48 5.29
CA PRO A 7 7.35 -26.71 5.72
C PRO A 7 7.00 -25.76 6.87
N PRO A 8 5.72 -25.39 7.01
CA PRO A 8 5.25 -24.73 8.22
C PRO A 8 5.62 -25.63 9.40
N HIS A 9 6.14 -25.06 10.49
CA HIS A 9 6.51 -25.78 11.72
C HIS A 9 7.84 -26.59 11.71
N ALA A 10 8.76 -26.40 10.76
CA ALA A 10 10.04 -27.12 10.78
C ALA A 10 10.81 -26.97 12.12
N PHE A 11 10.80 -25.79 12.74
CA PHE A 11 11.45 -25.57 14.03
C PHE A 11 10.63 -26.01 15.25
N ALA A 12 9.34 -26.33 15.10
CA ALA A 12 8.59 -26.99 16.16
C ALA A 12 9.04 -28.46 16.32
N ARG A 13 9.42 -29.11 15.20
CA ARG A 13 9.79 -30.54 15.15
C ARG A 13 11.28 -30.82 15.40
N ILE A 14 12.15 -29.82 15.31
CA ILE A 14 13.59 -29.97 15.62
C ILE A 14 13.77 -30.02 17.14
N PRO A 15 14.56 -30.94 17.71
CA PRO A 15 14.81 -30.97 19.16
C PRO A 15 15.29 -29.61 19.69
N ILE A 16 14.93 -29.28 20.93
CA ILE A 16 15.32 -28.02 21.55
C ILE A 16 16.83 -28.04 21.78
N VAL A 17 17.57 -27.43 20.86
CA VAL A 17 18.99 -27.11 21.05
C VAL A 17 19.06 -25.68 21.60
N PRO A 18 19.38 -25.49 22.89
CA PRO A 18 19.34 -24.17 23.53
C PRO A 18 20.31 -23.18 22.88
N GLU A 19 21.47 -23.65 22.43
CA GLU A 19 22.49 -22.83 21.79
C GLU A 19 22.01 -22.27 20.45
N LEU A 20 21.48 -23.13 19.57
CA LEU A 20 20.90 -22.72 18.29
C LEU A 20 19.75 -21.72 18.49
N THR A 21 18.88 -21.96 19.47
CA THR A 21 17.78 -21.06 19.80
C THR A 21 18.29 -19.68 20.22
N ARG A 22 19.34 -19.65 21.06
CA ARG A 22 19.98 -18.41 21.51
C ARG A 22 20.63 -17.64 20.36
N GLU A 23 21.28 -18.35 19.43
CA GLU A 23 21.89 -17.77 18.23
C GLU A 23 20.86 -17.19 17.26
N MET A 24 19.78 -17.93 16.97
CA MET A 24 18.70 -17.46 16.11
C MET A 24 18.02 -16.22 16.69
N LYS A 25 17.76 -16.20 18.00
CA LYS A 25 17.28 -15.00 18.70
C LYS A 25 18.25 -13.82 18.57
N ARG A 26 19.56 -14.04 18.77
CA ARG A 26 20.58 -12.99 18.59
C ARG A 26 20.60 -12.45 17.15
N ALA A 27 20.55 -13.33 16.16
CA ALA A 27 20.53 -12.95 14.75
C ALA A 27 19.28 -12.13 14.39
N ALA A 28 18.09 -12.56 14.84
CA ALA A 28 16.84 -11.84 14.62
C ALA A 28 16.86 -10.43 15.23
N ARG A 29 17.34 -10.29 16.48
CA ARG A 29 17.49 -8.98 17.13
C ARG A 29 18.46 -8.06 16.38
N SER A 30 19.60 -8.59 15.94
CA SER A 30 20.57 -7.83 15.14
C SER A 30 20.00 -7.39 13.79
N TYR A 31 19.30 -8.28 13.09
CA TYR A 31 18.62 -7.98 11.83
C TYR A 31 17.59 -6.85 12.02
N THR A 32 16.74 -6.95 13.03
CA THR A 32 15.70 -5.95 13.32
C THR A 32 16.30 -4.57 13.61
N ARG A 33 17.42 -4.49 14.35
CA ARG A 33 18.16 -3.23 14.55
C ARG A 33 18.66 -2.63 13.24
N VAL A 34 19.22 -3.46 12.35
CA VAL A 34 19.73 -3.01 11.04
C VAL A 34 18.60 -2.46 10.17
N VAL A 35 17.48 -3.17 10.06
CA VAL A 35 16.33 -2.72 9.25
C VAL A 35 15.79 -1.37 9.72
N LEU A 36 15.68 -1.16 11.03
CA LEU A 36 15.17 0.10 11.57
C LEU A 36 16.15 1.27 11.39
N ARG A 37 17.46 1.03 11.50
CA ARG A 37 18.49 2.03 11.16
C ARG A 37 18.44 2.40 9.68
N LEU A 38 18.28 1.41 8.80
CA LEU A 38 18.14 1.65 7.36
C LEU A 38 16.89 2.49 7.05
N ARG A 39 15.78 2.26 7.76
CA ARG A 39 14.59 3.12 7.64
C ARG A 39 14.88 4.55 8.06
N GLU A 40 15.51 4.74 9.22
CA GLU A 40 15.86 6.08 9.71
C GLU A 40 16.77 6.82 8.72
N GLN A 41 17.79 6.13 8.17
CA GLN A 41 18.66 6.68 7.13
C GLN A 41 17.86 7.07 5.87
N ALA A 42 17.01 6.17 5.37
CA ALA A 42 16.20 6.43 4.18
C ALA A 42 15.30 7.66 4.36
N GLU A 43 14.67 7.80 5.53
CA GLU A 43 13.81 8.94 5.86
C GLU A 43 14.57 10.24 6.09
N ALA A 44 15.80 10.17 6.62
CA ALA A 44 16.67 11.33 6.73
C ALA A 44 17.09 11.84 5.34
N GLU A 45 17.48 10.93 4.44
CA GLU A 45 17.83 11.25 3.05
C GLU A 45 16.63 11.83 2.27
N ASP A 46 15.43 11.24 2.40
CA ASP A 46 14.22 11.78 1.74
C ASP A 46 13.86 13.19 2.24
N ARG A 47 14.00 13.45 3.56
CA ARG A 47 13.81 14.78 4.13
C ARG A 47 14.83 15.79 3.59
N ALA A 48 16.10 15.41 3.52
CA ALA A 48 17.16 16.27 2.95
C ALA A 48 16.86 16.61 1.48
N LEU A 49 16.53 15.61 0.67
CA LEU A 49 16.16 15.80 -0.74
C LEU A 49 14.90 16.68 -0.90
N ALA A 50 13.91 16.53 -0.02
CA ALA A 50 12.70 17.34 -0.04
C ALA A 50 13.01 18.82 0.26
N LEU A 51 13.94 19.10 1.18
CA LEU A 51 14.40 20.46 1.47
C LEU A 51 15.14 21.07 0.28
N THR A 52 16.09 20.34 -0.33
CA THR A 52 16.80 20.82 -1.52
C THR A 52 15.83 21.18 -2.66
N ARG A 53 14.84 20.33 -2.94
CA ARG A 53 13.82 20.60 -3.96
C ARG A 53 12.98 21.85 -3.68
N ARG A 54 12.74 22.19 -2.39
CA ARG A 54 12.01 23.42 -2.02
C ARG A 54 12.85 24.66 -2.28
N LEU A 55 14.15 24.60 -2.00
CA LEU A 55 15.08 25.69 -2.26
C LEU A 55 15.22 25.96 -3.77
N ASP A 56 15.37 24.91 -4.59
CA ASP A 56 15.47 25.04 -6.05
C ASP A 56 14.20 25.65 -6.69
N ARG A 57 13.02 25.29 -6.17
CA ARG A 57 11.74 25.90 -6.61
C ARG A 57 11.62 27.37 -6.19
N GLY A 58 12.23 27.78 -5.07
CA GLY A 58 12.27 29.18 -4.64
C GLY A 58 13.15 30.04 -5.56
N LEU A 59 14.29 29.52 -6.00
CA LEU A 59 15.24 30.23 -6.85
C LEU A 59 14.74 30.39 -8.30
N THR A 60 13.99 29.41 -8.82
CA THR A 60 13.40 29.48 -10.16
C THR A 60 12.26 30.51 -10.25
N HIS A 61 11.45 30.68 -9.19
CA HIS A 61 10.46 31.75 -9.14
C HIS A 61 11.06 33.14 -8.88
N ALA A 62 12.21 33.24 -8.21
CA ALA A 62 12.92 34.51 -8.04
C ALA A 62 13.53 35.03 -9.37
N ARG A 63 14.07 34.14 -10.21
CA ARG A 63 14.60 34.49 -11.54
C ARG A 63 13.54 34.93 -12.56
N GLN A 64 12.33 34.36 -12.50
CA GLN A 64 11.22 34.78 -13.37
C GLN A 64 10.61 36.15 -13.02
N ARG A 65 10.98 36.76 -11.89
CA ARG A 65 10.57 38.14 -11.57
C ARG A 65 11.57 39.21 -12.03
N SER A 66 12.76 38.83 -12.50
CA SER A 66 13.80 39.77 -12.97
C SER A 66 14.01 39.78 -14.48
N GLU A 67 13.39 38.88 -15.24
CA GLU A 67 13.49 38.85 -16.70
C GLU A 67 12.11 39.08 -17.30
N GLY A 68 11.97 40.21 -18.00
CA GLY A 68 10.77 40.57 -18.75
C GLY A 68 10.40 39.53 -19.81
N PRO A 69 9.21 39.66 -20.41
CA PRO A 69 8.72 38.70 -21.39
C PRO A 69 9.71 38.57 -22.57
N PRO A 70 9.94 37.36 -23.09
CA PRO A 70 10.83 37.17 -24.24
C PRO A 70 10.27 37.89 -25.48
N PRO A 71 11.14 38.45 -26.35
CA PRO A 71 10.69 39.19 -27.51
C PRO A 71 9.97 38.27 -28.49
N SER A 72 8.75 38.67 -28.85
CA SER A 72 7.94 38.05 -29.89
C SER A 72 8.65 38.15 -31.24
N TRP A 73 8.93 37.03 -31.88
CA TRP A 73 9.34 37.03 -33.28
C TRP A 73 8.10 37.19 -34.16
N SER A 74 7.96 38.38 -34.71
CA SER A 74 7.07 38.71 -35.81
C SER A 74 7.64 38.16 -37.12
N ASN A 75 6.86 37.35 -37.82
CA ASN A 75 6.90 37.24 -39.28
C ASN A 75 5.53 36.80 -39.79
N GLY A 76 4.82 37.72 -40.47
CA GLY A 76 3.79 37.38 -41.46
C GLY A 76 4.46 36.97 -42.78
N ALA A 77 3.78 36.54 -43.83
CA ALA A 77 2.37 36.25 -44.07
C ALA A 77 2.30 35.46 -45.39
N SER A 78 1.44 34.44 -45.46
CA SER A 78 0.74 33.90 -46.65
C SER A 78 0.17 32.54 -46.21
N GLY A 79 -1.13 32.25 -46.11
CA GLY A 79 -2.21 32.57 -47.04
C GLY A 79 -2.65 31.26 -47.69
N LEU A 80 -3.66 30.58 -47.10
CA LEU A 80 -4.75 29.79 -47.75
C LEU A 80 -5.30 28.62 -46.89
N ALA A 81 -6.62 28.68 -46.71
CA ALA A 81 -7.61 27.60 -46.67
C ALA A 81 -7.64 26.53 -45.54
N ARG A 82 -8.64 26.72 -44.66
CA ARG A 82 -9.66 25.75 -44.17
C ARG A 82 -9.33 24.24 -44.25
N ARG A 83 -9.38 23.55 -43.09
CA ARG A 83 -10.44 22.59 -42.73
C ARG A 83 -10.31 22.07 -41.29
N SER A 84 -11.48 21.79 -40.72
CA SER A 84 -11.73 21.29 -39.37
C SER A 84 -11.59 19.76 -39.28
N ALA A 85 -11.45 19.26 -38.04
CA ALA A 85 -11.59 17.88 -37.55
C ALA A 85 -10.43 16.87 -37.72
N SER A 86 -9.74 16.57 -36.62
CA SER A 86 -9.88 15.33 -35.83
C SER A 86 -8.67 15.15 -34.89
N ARG A 87 -8.94 15.02 -33.59
CA ARG A 87 -7.93 14.75 -32.55
C ARG A 87 -7.55 13.27 -32.62
N GLN A 88 -6.46 12.96 -33.31
CA GLN A 88 -5.76 11.68 -33.13
C GLN A 88 -4.92 11.75 -31.84
N SER A 89 -5.27 10.88 -30.90
CA SER A 89 -4.51 10.58 -29.69
C SER A 89 -3.19 9.92 -30.07
N SER A 90 -2.08 10.66 -29.95
CA SER A 90 -0.73 10.12 -30.05
C SER A 90 -0.39 9.37 -28.76
N ARG A 91 -0.50 8.04 -28.84
CA ARG A 91 0.15 7.09 -27.94
C ARG A 91 1.62 7.48 -27.74
N ALA A 92 2.02 7.76 -26.51
CA ALA A 92 3.43 7.73 -26.13
C ALA A 92 3.74 6.35 -25.52
N PRO A 93 4.80 5.65 -25.98
CA PRO A 93 5.24 4.41 -25.34
C PRO A 93 5.95 4.75 -24.03
N SER A 94 5.49 4.14 -22.94
CA SER A 94 6.18 4.21 -21.65
C SER A 94 7.53 3.48 -21.71
N PRO A 95 8.61 4.00 -21.09
CA PRO A 95 9.85 3.27 -20.96
C PRO A 95 9.69 2.16 -19.91
N THR A 96 9.57 0.93 -20.39
CA THR A 96 9.69 -0.29 -19.58
C THR A 96 11.18 -0.51 -19.26
N PHE A 97 11.66 -0.05 -18.11
CA PHE A 97 12.91 -0.57 -17.57
C PHE A 97 12.63 -1.89 -16.85
N SER A 98 12.55 -2.95 -17.64
CA SER A 98 12.68 -4.33 -17.17
C SER A 98 14.15 -4.73 -17.29
N THR A 99 14.92 -4.57 -16.22
CA THR A 99 16.22 -5.23 -16.07
C THR A 99 16.02 -6.58 -15.41
N TYR A 100 15.72 -7.59 -16.23
CA TYR A 100 16.06 -8.99 -15.93
C TYR A 100 16.28 -9.72 -17.27
N SER A 101 17.53 -9.71 -17.72
CA SER A 101 18.02 -10.60 -18.77
C SER A 101 18.36 -11.95 -18.14
N HIS A 102 17.69 -13.01 -18.59
CA HIS A 102 18.11 -14.38 -18.36
C HIS A 102 19.34 -14.65 -19.24
N ASN A 103 20.52 -14.78 -18.64
CA ASN A 103 21.68 -15.31 -19.35
C ASN A 103 21.90 -16.77 -18.94
N ASN A 104 21.86 -17.61 -19.97
CA ASN A 104 22.15 -19.02 -19.97
C ASN A 104 23.69 -19.21 -19.96
N GLY A 105 24.17 -20.21 -19.21
CA GLY A 105 25.40 -20.96 -19.50
C GLY A 105 26.76 -20.24 -19.64
N SER A 106 27.68 -20.68 -18.77
CA SER A 106 29.13 -20.85 -18.98
C SER A 106 30.12 -19.76 -18.51
N HIS A 107 31.17 -20.29 -17.88
CA HIS A 107 32.48 -19.78 -17.50
C HIS A 107 32.67 -18.81 -16.30
N SER A 108 33.28 -19.41 -15.28
CA SER A 108 34.16 -18.87 -14.25
C SER A 108 35.08 -17.74 -14.72
N GLN A 109 35.06 -16.59 -14.03
CA GLN A 109 36.23 -15.74 -13.79
C GLN A 109 35.95 -14.75 -12.64
N LEU A 110 36.97 -14.54 -11.79
CA LEU A 110 36.95 -13.70 -10.59
C LEU A 110 36.64 -12.22 -10.91
N PRO A 111 36.02 -11.45 -9.99
CA PRO A 111 35.81 -10.03 -10.20
C PRO A 111 37.06 -9.20 -9.84
N THR A 112 37.61 -8.51 -10.83
CA THR A 112 38.54 -7.39 -10.68
C THR A 112 37.73 -6.09 -10.46
N PRO A 113 38.15 -5.14 -9.60
CA PRO A 113 37.34 -3.97 -9.28
C PRO A 113 37.53 -2.87 -10.33
N THR A 114 36.64 -2.77 -11.31
CA THR A 114 36.56 -1.60 -12.19
C THR A 114 35.64 -0.55 -11.59
N ARG A 115 36.23 0.58 -11.18
CA ARG A 115 35.57 1.85 -10.86
C ARG A 115 34.58 2.21 -11.97
N SER A 116 33.29 2.24 -11.65
CA SER A 116 32.25 2.82 -12.50
C SER A 116 31.88 4.21 -12.01
N THR A 117 32.45 5.21 -12.67
CA THR A 117 32.00 6.59 -12.64
C THR A 117 30.78 6.68 -13.55
N GLY A 118 29.57 6.58 -12.98
CA GLY A 118 28.31 6.64 -13.72
C GLY A 118 27.17 7.05 -12.80
N SER A 119 26.75 8.31 -12.92
CA SER A 119 25.62 8.99 -12.26
C SER A 119 24.40 8.08 -12.02
N ASN A 120 24.33 7.47 -10.84
CA ASN A 120 23.10 6.89 -10.30
C ASN A 120 22.61 7.87 -9.23
N SER A 121 21.64 8.71 -9.61
CA SER A 121 21.10 9.82 -8.82
C SER A 121 20.90 9.46 -7.34
N GLY A 122 21.51 10.23 -6.43
CA GLY A 122 21.60 9.96 -4.98
C GLY A 122 20.27 9.80 -4.25
N ARG A 123 19.67 8.62 -4.35
CA ARG A 123 18.49 8.19 -3.60
C ARG A 123 18.82 6.91 -2.84
N PHE A 124 18.40 6.84 -1.59
CA PHE A 124 18.53 5.65 -0.74
C PHE A 124 18.07 4.38 -1.47
N GLN A 125 18.92 3.34 -1.45
CA GLN A 125 18.58 2.01 -1.95
C GLN A 125 19.11 0.95 -0.99
N SER A 126 18.24 0.05 -0.56
CA SER A 126 18.60 -1.12 0.23
C SER A 126 17.75 -2.32 -0.19
N PRO A 127 18.33 -3.54 -0.21
CA PRO A 127 17.55 -4.75 -0.41
C PRO A 127 16.66 -5.08 0.81
N LEU A 128 17.01 -4.58 2.00
CA LEU A 128 16.32 -4.89 3.26
C LEU A 128 15.20 -3.91 3.60
N PHE A 129 15.28 -2.67 3.11
CA PHE A 129 14.29 -1.64 3.39
C PHE A 129 14.07 -0.73 2.17
N ARG A 130 12.83 -0.30 1.98
CA ARG A 130 12.43 0.65 0.95
C ARG A 130 11.56 1.73 1.57
N LEU A 131 11.81 2.98 1.19
CA LEU A 131 11.04 4.12 1.68
C LEU A 131 9.53 3.95 1.39
N ARG A 132 8.69 4.44 2.30
CA ARG A 132 7.20 4.39 2.21
C ARG A 132 6.64 2.97 2.13
N ARG A 133 7.38 2.00 2.67
CA ARG A 133 6.92 0.62 2.88
C ARG A 133 7.13 0.23 4.33
N ALA A 134 6.29 -0.68 4.81
CA ALA A 134 6.46 -1.27 6.12
C ALA A 134 7.82 -1.99 6.20
N PRO A 135 8.61 -1.79 7.26
CA PRO A 135 9.73 -2.66 7.52
C PRO A 135 9.22 -4.06 7.87
N LEU A 136 9.92 -5.09 7.40
CA LEU A 136 9.71 -6.47 7.83
C LEU A 136 10.78 -6.81 8.87
N LEU A 137 10.42 -6.72 10.13
CA LEU A 137 11.25 -7.05 11.28
C LEU A 137 11.20 -8.56 11.56
N ARG A 138 12.20 -9.08 12.28
CA ARG A 138 12.29 -10.50 12.60
C ARG A 138 12.39 -10.72 14.10
N VAL A 139 11.66 -11.73 14.56
CA VAL A 139 11.81 -12.36 15.87
C VAL A 139 11.97 -13.86 15.66
N PHE A 140 12.40 -14.55 16.70
CA PHE A 140 12.50 -16.01 16.70
C PHE A 140 11.96 -16.51 18.04
N VAL A 141 10.73 -17.01 18.03
CA VAL A 141 10.04 -17.54 19.18
C VAL A 141 9.53 -18.93 18.81
N ARG A 142 10.01 -19.95 19.52
CA ARG A 142 9.57 -21.32 19.21
C ARG A 142 8.21 -21.55 19.83
N SER A 143 7.27 -22.09 19.07
CA SER A 143 6.04 -22.66 19.60
C SER A 143 6.23 -24.17 19.80
N PRO A 144 6.42 -24.66 21.04
CA PRO A 144 6.59 -26.09 21.31
C PRO A 144 5.29 -26.88 21.11
N GLU A 145 4.14 -26.23 21.24
CA GLU A 145 2.81 -26.82 21.11
C GLU A 145 2.36 -26.94 19.66
N GLY A 146 3.09 -26.32 18.71
CA GLY A 146 2.76 -26.32 17.29
C GLY A 146 1.69 -25.31 16.89
N ASP A 147 0.99 -24.72 17.87
CA ASP A 147 0.06 -23.61 17.64
C ASP A 147 0.83 -22.38 17.16
N TRP A 148 0.43 -21.89 15.99
CA TRP A 148 0.97 -20.69 15.40
C TRP A 148 0.43 -19.47 16.18
N LEU A 149 1.31 -18.85 16.98
CA LEU A 149 1.04 -17.59 17.69
C LEU A 149 -0.02 -17.65 18.81
N SER A 150 0.18 -18.53 19.81
CA SER A 150 -0.55 -18.37 21.09
C SER A 150 -0.27 -17.00 21.74
N ASP A 151 -1.17 -16.51 22.60
CA ASP A 151 -0.98 -15.25 23.33
C ASP A 151 0.39 -15.19 24.04
N ALA A 152 0.84 -16.32 24.60
CA ALA A 152 2.16 -16.46 25.22
C ALA A 152 3.30 -16.24 24.21
N SER A 153 3.16 -16.80 23.00
CA SER A 153 4.14 -16.63 21.91
C SER A 153 4.20 -15.18 21.42
N VAL A 154 3.06 -14.49 21.34
CA VAL A 154 2.99 -13.06 20.97
C VAL A 154 3.70 -12.21 22.03
N LEU A 155 3.45 -12.45 23.32
CA LEU A 155 4.13 -11.75 24.42
C LEU A 155 5.65 -12.02 24.42
N GLU A 156 6.08 -13.22 24.06
CA GLU A 156 7.51 -13.52 23.93
C GLU A 156 8.12 -12.79 22.71
N CYS A 157 7.39 -12.68 21.59
CA CYS A 157 7.81 -11.88 20.45
C CYS A 157 8.04 -10.41 20.84
N GLU A 158 7.12 -9.83 21.61
CA GLU A 158 7.28 -8.48 22.17
C GLU A 158 8.49 -8.38 23.11
N ALA A 159 8.71 -9.41 23.95
CA ALA A 159 9.87 -9.46 24.83
C ALA A 159 11.19 -9.49 24.03
N GLU A 160 11.24 -10.18 22.89
CA GLU A 160 12.42 -10.19 22.02
C GLU A 160 12.67 -8.82 21.36
N LEU A 161 11.61 -8.10 20.97
CA LEU A 161 11.72 -6.71 20.50
C LEU A 161 12.18 -5.76 21.60
N ARG A 162 11.70 -5.95 22.84
CA ARG A 162 12.15 -5.21 24.03
C ARG A 162 13.63 -5.45 24.32
N LYS A 163 14.08 -6.72 24.31
CA LYS A 163 15.50 -7.09 24.45
C LYS A 163 16.35 -6.56 23.30
N ALA A 164 15.79 -6.44 22.09
CA ALA A 164 16.48 -5.79 20.99
C ALA A 164 16.63 -4.26 21.21
N GLY A 165 15.85 -3.66 22.10
CA GLY A 165 15.89 -2.22 22.38
C GLY A 165 15.30 -1.38 21.26
N VAL A 166 14.37 -1.93 20.48
CA VAL A 166 13.85 -1.29 19.26
C VAL A 166 12.44 -0.73 19.40
N LEU A 167 11.72 -1.05 20.48
CA LEU A 167 10.34 -0.58 20.69
C LEU A 167 10.19 0.95 20.52
N PRO A 168 11.09 1.82 21.03
CA PRO A 168 10.98 3.27 20.84
C PRO A 168 11.13 3.72 19.38
N LEU A 169 11.73 2.89 18.53
CA LEU A 169 11.89 3.16 17.11
C LEU A 169 10.69 2.66 16.31
N MET A 170 9.95 1.67 16.80
CA MET A 170 8.82 1.08 16.07
C MET A 170 7.66 2.07 15.91
N ARG A 171 6.95 1.96 14.79
CA ARG A 171 5.79 2.78 14.47
C ARG A 171 4.61 1.89 14.14
N ALA A 172 3.40 2.36 14.43
CA ALA A 172 2.20 1.60 14.07
C ALA A 172 2.24 1.29 12.56
N GLY A 173 1.88 0.07 12.18
CA GLY A 173 1.99 -0.48 10.83
C GLY A 173 3.32 -1.16 10.51
N ASP A 174 4.32 -1.15 11.40
CA ASP A 174 5.51 -1.99 11.24
C ASP A 174 5.12 -3.48 11.30
N VAL A 175 5.73 -4.31 10.46
CA VAL A 175 5.41 -5.75 10.39
C VAL A 175 6.53 -6.55 11.01
N VAL A 176 6.17 -7.46 11.90
CA VAL A 176 7.10 -8.39 12.57
C VAL A 176 6.79 -9.79 12.07
N TRP A 177 7.83 -10.57 11.79
CA TRP A 177 7.70 -11.96 11.41
C TRP A 177 8.45 -12.85 12.38
N ASP A 178 7.73 -13.79 12.98
CA ASP A 178 8.33 -14.88 13.72
C ASP A 178 8.87 -15.95 12.77
N THR A 179 10.19 -15.92 12.64
CA THR A 179 10.93 -16.79 11.71
C THR A 179 10.95 -18.25 12.13
N ALA A 180 10.53 -18.58 13.36
CA ALA A 180 10.44 -19.96 13.82
C ALA A 180 9.28 -20.73 13.17
N VAL A 181 8.22 -20.04 12.72
CA VAL A 181 7.01 -20.69 12.18
C VAL A 181 7.17 -21.08 10.70
N GLY A 182 8.03 -20.38 9.96
CA GLY A 182 8.25 -20.57 8.51
C GLY A 182 7.79 -19.36 7.68
N ASP A 183 8.06 -19.39 6.37
CA ASP A 183 7.72 -18.28 5.44
C ASP A 183 6.59 -18.67 4.47
N GLU A 184 5.57 -19.36 4.97
CA GLU A 184 4.40 -19.72 4.19
C GLU A 184 3.32 -18.65 4.31
N GLY A 185 2.84 -18.11 3.19
CA GLY A 185 1.80 -17.06 3.22
C GLY A 185 2.22 -15.90 4.13
N ASN A 186 1.35 -15.53 5.08
CA ASN A 186 1.67 -14.59 6.18
C ASN A 186 1.74 -15.27 7.55
N VAL A 187 1.93 -16.58 7.61
CA VAL A 187 2.07 -17.31 8.86
C VAL A 187 3.21 -16.70 9.69
N GLY A 188 2.96 -16.47 10.98
CA GLY A 188 3.92 -15.84 11.88
C GLY A 188 4.08 -14.33 11.70
N ARG A 189 3.32 -13.68 10.80
CA ARG A 189 3.37 -12.22 10.65
C ARG A 189 2.38 -11.53 11.58
N LEU A 190 2.90 -10.57 12.31
CA LEU A 190 2.20 -9.69 13.25
C LEU A 190 2.38 -8.25 12.79
N VAL A 191 1.43 -7.39 13.10
CA VAL A 191 1.56 -5.95 12.89
C VAL A 191 1.74 -5.26 14.23
N TRP A 192 2.49 -4.16 14.28
CA TRP A 192 2.58 -3.32 15.46
C TRP A 192 1.48 -2.26 15.40
N ASP A 193 0.61 -2.17 16.41
CA ASP A 193 -0.46 -1.15 16.45
C ASP A 193 0.01 0.19 17.05
N GLY A 194 1.21 0.22 17.62
CA GLY A 194 1.77 1.35 18.39
C GLY A 194 2.04 1.01 19.86
N ARG A 195 1.41 -0.04 20.39
CA ARG A 195 1.52 -0.50 21.79
C ARG A 195 1.78 -2.00 21.90
N TYR A 196 1.15 -2.79 21.03
CA TYR A 196 1.16 -4.24 21.04
C TYR A 196 1.36 -4.82 19.64
N LEU A 197 1.81 -6.07 19.61
CA LEU A 197 1.74 -6.91 18.42
C LEU A 197 0.34 -7.48 18.27
N ILE A 198 -0.14 -7.47 17.04
CA ILE A 198 -1.49 -7.90 16.70
C ILE A 198 -1.45 -8.87 15.52
N ASP A 199 -2.34 -9.85 15.57
CA ASP A 199 -2.54 -10.81 14.48
C ASP A 199 -3.19 -10.16 13.27
N LEU A 200 -3.05 -10.83 12.12
CA LEU A 200 -3.78 -10.48 10.91
C LEU A 200 -5.25 -10.91 11.00
N ASP A 201 -6.10 -10.25 10.24
CA ASP A 201 -7.54 -10.57 10.15
C ASP A 201 -7.78 -11.58 9.02
N TYR A 202 -8.35 -12.73 9.37
CA TYR A 202 -8.64 -13.82 8.44
C TYR A 202 -10.08 -13.81 7.92
N THR A 203 -10.87 -12.76 8.18
CA THR A 203 -12.29 -12.71 7.79
C THR A 203 -12.51 -12.78 6.28
N TYR A 204 -11.61 -12.19 5.47
CA TYR A 204 -11.76 -12.04 4.02
C TYR A 204 -10.65 -12.69 3.20
N SER A 205 -9.66 -13.30 3.87
CA SER A 205 -8.45 -13.84 3.26
C SER A 205 -7.85 -14.95 4.11
N GLN A 206 -7.61 -16.11 3.50
CA GLN A 206 -7.05 -17.27 4.20
C GLN A 206 -5.59 -17.02 4.59
N THR A 207 -4.91 -16.10 3.89
CA THR A 207 -3.56 -15.68 4.24
C THR A 207 -3.55 -14.52 5.24
N GLY A 208 -4.69 -14.00 5.66
CA GLY A 208 -4.79 -12.85 6.55
C GLY A 208 -4.56 -11.51 5.86
N ASP A 209 -5.29 -10.50 6.31
CA ASP A 209 -5.22 -9.10 5.91
C ASP A 209 -4.96 -8.19 7.12
N LEU A 210 -4.82 -6.88 6.89
CA LEU A 210 -4.64 -5.93 7.99
C LEU A 210 -5.92 -5.81 8.81
N PRO A 211 -5.83 -5.85 10.14
CA PRO A 211 -7.01 -5.68 10.98
C PRO A 211 -7.70 -4.35 10.77
N GLY A 212 -9.04 -4.36 10.81
CA GLY A 212 -9.84 -3.19 10.45
C GLY A 212 -9.76 -1.99 11.39
N TYR A 213 -9.13 -2.14 12.54
CA TYR A 213 -8.86 -1.05 13.46
C TYR A 213 -7.54 -0.32 13.12
N LEU A 214 -6.68 -0.87 12.24
CA LEU A 214 -5.55 -0.10 11.71
C LEU A 214 -6.01 0.96 10.71
N PRO A 215 -5.50 2.18 10.81
CA PRO A 215 -5.97 3.32 10.02
C PRO A 215 -5.37 3.29 8.61
N ASN A 216 -5.94 2.53 7.67
CA ASN A 216 -5.31 2.33 6.35
C ASN A 216 -5.02 3.63 5.58
N LEU A 217 -5.82 4.69 5.78
CA LEU A 217 -5.57 6.00 5.19
C LEU A 217 -4.32 6.73 5.75
N ALA A 218 -3.79 6.35 6.92
CA ALA A 218 -2.54 6.90 7.47
C ALA A 218 -1.28 6.29 6.84
N PHE A 219 -1.45 5.26 6.01
CA PHE A 219 -0.35 4.60 5.30
C PHE A 219 -0.50 4.81 3.79
N PRO A 220 0.60 4.94 3.03
CA PRO A 220 0.52 4.90 1.58
C PRO A 220 -0.25 3.64 1.09
N PRO A 221 -1.04 3.70 0.00
CA PRO A 221 -1.74 2.52 -0.53
C PRO A 221 -0.83 1.30 -0.79
N SER A 222 0.46 1.56 -1.06
CA SER A 222 1.48 0.53 -1.32
C SER A 222 2.27 0.09 -0.08
N TYR A 223 1.99 0.63 1.11
CA TYR A 223 2.84 0.50 2.29
C TYR A 223 3.13 -0.97 2.65
N PHE A 224 2.11 -1.81 2.60
CA PHE A 224 2.20 -3.23 2.95
C PHE A 224 2.49 -4.15 1.74
N HIS A 225 2.65 -3.60 0.53
CA HIS A 225 2.82 -4.42 -0.68
C HIS A 225 4.04 -5.35 -0.55
N ARG A 226 3.86 -6.66 -0.77
CA ARG A 226 4.87 -7.73 -0.62
C ARG A 226 5.41 -7.94 0.80
N VAL A 227 5.00 -7.13 1.78
CA VAL A 227 5.33 -7.33 3.20
C VAL A 227 4.25 -8.18 3.84
N ILE A 228 3.00 -7.74 3.71
CA ILE A 228 1.82 -8.60 3.88
C ILE A 228 1.47 -9.13 2.49
N ARG A 229 1.55 -10.45 2.34
CA ARG A 229 1.19 -11.17 1.12
C ARG A 229 -0.32 -11.16 0.99
N THR A 230 -0.78 -11.08 -0.25
CA THR A 230 -2.22 -11.07 -0.54
C THR A 230 -2.54 -12.28 -1.39
N ALA A 231 -3.47 -13.12 -0.93
CA ALA A 231 -3.99 -14.26 -1.65
C ALA A 231 -5.20 -13.92 -2.52
N GLY A 232 -5.68 -14.92 -3.28
CA GLY A 232 -6.82 -14.80 -4.18
C GLY A 232 -6.44 -14.46 -5.62
N GLU A 233 -7.41 -14.65 -6.51
CA GLU A 233 -7.27 -14.51 -7.97
C GLU A 233 -6.66 -13.17 -8.39
N HIS A 234 -7.01 -12.08 -7.70
CA HIS A 234 -6.60 -10.73 -8.06
C HIS A 234 -5.37 -10.21 -7.29
N LYS A 235 -4.87 -10.92 -6.26
CA LYS A 235 -3.73 -10.49 -5.41
C LYS A 235 -3.84 -9.04 -4.89
N ASN A 236 -5.08 -8.58 -4.69
CA ASN A 236 -5.46 -7.22 -4.36
C ASN A 236 -5.82 -7.09 -2.87
N PRO A 237 -5.14 -6.21 -2.10
CA PRO A 237 -5.19 -6.22 -0.65
C PRO A 237 -6.54 -5.69 -0.16
N VAL A 238 -7.02 -6.25 0.95
CA VAL A 238 -8.14 -5.67 1.69
C VAL A 238 -7.64 -4.51 2.56
N VAL A 239 -8.40 -3.43 2.58
CA VAL A 239 -8.17 -2.24 3.38
C VAL A 239 -9.46 -1.79 4.03
N HIS A 240 -9.32 -1.22 5.22
CA HIS A 240 -10.43 -0.71 6.01
C HIS A 240 -10.43 0.83 5.97
N ILE A 241 -11.38 1.42 5.25
CA ILE A 241 -11.51 2.85 4.98
C ILE A 241 -12.96 3.27 5.16
N ASP A 242 -13.21 4.22 6.05
CA ASP A 242 -14.50 4.89 6.15
C ASP A 242 -14.60 5.97 5.05
N VAL A 243 -15.57 5.79 4.15
CA VAL A 243 -15.84 6.73 3.04
C VAL A 243 -16.99 7.69 3.34
N THR A 244 -17.63 7.59 4.52
CA THR A 244 -18.74 8.46 4.93
C THR A 244 -18.45 9.96 4.75
N PRO A 245 -17.24 10.47 5.05
CA PRO A 245 -16.93 11.90 4.83
C PRO A 245 -17.06 12.38 3.38
N TRP A 246 -17.02 11.48 2.40
CA TRP A 246 -17.15 11.77 0.98
C TRP A 246 -18.47 11.29 0.37
N GLY A 247 -19.44 10.89 1.21
CA GLY A 247 -20.68 10.30 0.75
C GLY A 247 -21.44 11.16 -0.27
N GLU A 248 -21.48 12.49 -0.08
CA GLU A 248 -22.15 13.42 -1.00
C GLU A 248 -21.48 13.46 -2.38
N GLU A 249 -20.14 13.48 -2.41
CA GLU A 249 -19.37 13.46 -3.66
C GLU A 249 -19.55 12.12 -4.38
N ILE A 250 -19.58 11.01 -3.62
CA ILE A 250 -19.86 9.68 -4.15
C ILE A 250 -21.28 9.60 -4.71
N ALA A 251 -22.27 10.18 -4.05
CA ALA A 251 -23.66 10.20 -4.53
C ALA A 251 -23.79 11.01 -5.83
N ALA A 252 -23.16 12.18 -5.91
CA ALA A 252 -23.21 13.05 -7.08
C ALA A 252 -22.55 12.44 -8.32
N ASN A 253 -21.49 11.64 -8.14
CA ASN A 253 -20.71 11.05 -9.23
C ASN A 253 -21.12 9.61 -9.60
N LEU A 254 -22.17 9.07 -8.97
CA LEU A 254 -22.55 7.67 -9.13
C LEU A 254 -23.12 7.37 -10.52
N GLN A 255 -22.56 6.36 -11.18
CA GLN A 255 -22.97 5.89 -12.50
C GLN A 255 -23.02 4.36 -12.55
N LEU A 256 -23.96 3.80 -13.31
CA LEU A 256 -23.99 2.38 -13.67
C LEU A 256 -23.30 2.21 -15.03
N LEU A 257 -22.20 1.47 -15.04
CA LEU A 257 -21.36 1.29 -16.23
C LEU A 257 -21.32 -0.17 -16.66
N GLN A 258 -21.22 -0.38 -17.98
CA GLN A 258 -21.03 -1.69 -18.59
C GLN A 258 -19.54 -1.89 -18.89
N ASP A 259 -18.88 -2.73 -18.10
CA ASP A 259 -17.47 -3.08 -18.29
C ASP A 259 -17.35 -4.39 -19.10
N ARG A 260 -16.33 -4.48 -19.95
CA ARG A 260 -15.96 -5.72 -20.67
C ARG A 260 -14.68 -6.27 -20.05
N VAL A 261 -14.80 -7.38 -19.33
CA VAL A 261 -13.67 -8.01 -18.61
C VAL A 261 -13.27 -9.28 -19.34
N ARG A 262 -11.96 -9.49 -19.54
CA ARG A 262 -11.44 -10.77 -20.02
C ARG A 262 -11.28 -11.70 -18.83
N THR A 263 -11.95 -12.84 -18.87
CA THR A 263 -11.89 -13.89 -17.85
C THR A 263 -11.33 -15.15 -18.49
N GLU A 264 -10.42 -15.82 -17.80
CA GLU A 264 -9.88 -17.11 -18.20
C GLU A 264 -10.83 -18.22 -17.74
N THR A 265 -11.19 -19.14 -18.63
CA THR A 265 -11.95 -20.34 -18.24
C THR A 265 -11.04 -21.33 -17.52
N PRO A 266 -11.61 -22.27 -16.74
CA PRO A 266 -10.83 -23.36 -16.15
C PRO A 266 -10.01 -24.19 -17.15
N GLN A 267 -10.31 -24.09 -18.45
CA GLN A 267 -9.62 -24.77 -19.55
C GLN A 267 -8.52 -23.90 -20.21
N GLY A 268 -8.27 -22.69 -19.70
CA GLY A 268 -7.24 -21.77 -20.22
C GLY A 268 -7.68 -20.88 -21.38
N THR A 269 -8.97 -20.89 -21.76
CA THR A 269 -9.50 -20.07 -22.85
C THR A 269 -9.99 -18.71 -22.32
N TYR A 270 -9.64 -17.61 -22.97
CA TYR A 270 -10.10 -16.28 -22.57
C TYR A 270 -11.44 -15.92 -23.23
N HIS A 271 -12.46 -15.63 -22.42
CA HIS A 271 -13.72 -15.04 -22.89
C HIS A 271 -13.88 -13.60 -22.38
N THR A 272 -14.52 -12.76 -23.19
CA THR A 272 -14.90 -11.41 -22.77
C THR A 272 -16.31 -11.48 -22.18
N VAL A 273 -16.41 -11.23 -20.88
CA VAL A 273 -17.67 -11.19 -20.15
C VAL A 273 -18.06 -9.74 -19.94
N VAL A 274 -19.34 -9.45 -20.16
CA VAL A 274 -19.93 -8.15 -19.85
C VAL A 274 -20.33 -8.14 -18.39
N ARG A 275 -19.84 -7.17 -17.63
CA ARG A 275 -20.17 -6.97 -16.21
C ARG A 275 -20.71 -5.56 -16.01
N TRP A 276 -21.83 -5.45 -15.31
CA TRP A 276 -22.33 -4.17 -14.84
C TRP A 276 -21.65 -3.82 -13.52
N THR A 277 -21.24 -2.55 -13.37
CA THR A 277 -20.52 -2.03 -12.20
C THR A 277 -21.08 -0.67 -11.82
N HIS A 278 -21.41 -0.48 -10.54
CA HIS A 278 -21.65 0.86 -10.00
C HIS A 278 -20.30 1.52 -9.74
N ARG A 279 -20.03 2.64 -10.41
CA ARG A 279 -18.78 3.40 -10.29
C ARG A 279 -19.09 4.82 -9.81
N SER A 280 -18.27 5.30 -8.89
CA SER A 280 -18.26 6.69 -8.47
C SER A 280 -16.83 7.11 -8.09
N SER A 281 -16.64 8.37 -7.72
CA SER A 281 -15.34 8.87 -7.29
C SER A 281 -15.46 10.00 -6.28
N PHE A 282 -14.42 10.15 -5.47
CA PHE A 282 -14.26 11.30 -4.58
C PHE A 282 -12.82 11.81 -4.55
N GLN A 283 -12.61 13.02 -4.04
CA GLN A 283 -11.29 13.64 -3.97
C GLN A 283 -10.73 13.73 -2.55
N ILE A 284 -9.51 13.22 -2.38
CA ILE A 284 -8.69 13.47 -1.21
C ILE A 284 -7.74 14.62 -1.58
N ARG A 285 -8.03 15.81 -1.07
CA ARG A 285 -7.27 17.01 -1.40
C ARG A 285 -6.05 17.15 -0.50
N ALA A 286 -4.88 17.37 -1.10
CA ALA A 286 -3.72 17.85 -0.36
C ALA A 286 -4.06 19.22 0.21
N GLN A 287 -3.79 19.41 1.49
CA GLN A 287 -3.85 20.73 2.08
C GLN A 287 -2.66 21.53 1.59
N HIS A 288 -2.91 22.51 0.74
CA HIS A 288 -1.95 23.59 0.57
C HIS A 288 -1.99 24.45 1.83
N PRO A 289 -0.83 24.84 2.39
CA PRO A 289 -0.80 25.95 3.33
C PRO A 289 -1.27 27.20 2.57
N ARG A 290 -2.57 27.42 2.55
CA ARG A 290 -3.15 28.67 2.05
C ARG A 290 -2.70 29.74 3.04
N THR A 291 -1.89 30.66 2.53
CA THR A 291 -1.74 32.06 2.96
C THR A 291 -2.05 32.36 4.43
N ARG A 292 -1.04 32.91 5.13
CA ARG A 292 -0.95 33.40 6.53
C ARG A 292 -2.18 34.04 7.22
N ALA A 293 -3.35 34.17 6.58
CA ALA A 293 -4.50 34.91 7.06
C ALA A 293 -5.61 34.06 7.72
N HIS A 294 -5.63 32.72 7.60
CA HIS A 294 -6.63 31.89 8.28
C HIS A 294 -5.99 30.65 8.95
N PRO A 295 -5.87 30.62 10.29
CA PRO A 295 -5.50 29.40 10.99
C PRO A 295 -6.71 28.47 11.06
N ALA A 296 -6.48 27.17 10.87
CA ALA A 296 -7.43 26.06 11.06
C ALA A 296 -8.35 25.67 9.88
N ALA A 297 -7.77 25.28 8.75
CA ALA A 297 -8.26 24.06 8.10
C ALA A 297 -7.44 22.89 8.66
N SER A 298 -7.96 22.18 9.66
CA SER A 298 -7.27 21.03 10.25
C SER A 298 -6.99 19.97 9.18
N PRO A 299 -5.82 19.27 9.21
CA PRO A 299 -5.54 18.13 8.34
C PRO A 299 -6.74 17.20 8.26
N LEU A 300 -7.08 16.71 7.06
CA LEU A 300 -7.98 15.55 6.96
C LEU A 300 -7.31 14.46 7.80
N SER A 301 -7.91 14.20 8.95
CA SER A 301 -7.36 13.36 9.99
C SER A 301 -8.32 12.24 10.26
N ILE A 302 -7.80 11.02 10.35
CA ILE A 302 -8.52 9.86 10.82
C ILE A 302 -8.23 9.66 12.30
N THR A 303 -9.24 9.25 13.05
CA THR A 303 -9.10 8.92 14.46
C THR A 303 -8.74 7.43 14.56
N LEU A 304 -7.59 7.14 15.14
CA LEU A 304 -7.17 5.80 15.51
C LEU A 304 -8.10 5.20 16.58
N PRO A 305 -8.17 3.87 16.71
CA PRO A 305 -8.82 3.22 17.85
C PRO A 305 -8.24 3.65 19.20
N THR A 306 -6.96 4.05 19.22
CA THR A 306 -6.28 4.60 20.40
C THR A 306 -6.74 6.02 20.77
N GLY A 307 -7.64 6.63 19.98
CA GLY A 307 -8.09 8.01 20.11
C GLY A 307 -7.16 9.05 19.45
N GLU A 308 -5.99 8.63 18.97
CA GLU A 308 -5.01 9.50 18.32
C GLU A 308 -5.49 9.93 16.93
N ARG A 309 -5.51 11.24 16.65
CA ARG A 309 -5.78 11.73 15.29
C ARG A 309 -4.52 11.68 14.44
N ARG A 310 -4.57 10.96 13.32
CA ARG A 310 -3.50 10.90 12.31
C ARG A 310 -3.91 11.55 11.01
N ALA A 311 -2.98 12.24 10.37
CA ALA A 311 -3.20 12.75 9.03
C ALA A 311 -3.31 11.60 8.02
N ILE A 312 -4.11 11.80 6.97
CA ILE A 312 -4.11 10.92 5.80
C ILE A 312 -2.74 11.02 5.10
N ASP A 313 -2.17 9.87 4.71
CA ASP A 313 -0.88 9.83 4.01
C ASP A 313 -0.99 10.53 2.64
N PRO A 314 0.01 11.35 2.24
CA PRO A 314 -0.01 12.04 0.95
C PRO A 314 -0.13 11.13 -0.27
N GLY A 315 0.16 9.83 -0.16
CA GLY A 315 -0.03 8.83 -1.21
C GLY A 315 -1.50 8.58 -1.57
N TRP A 316 -2.45 9.01 -0.73
CA TRP A 316 -3.88 8.97 -1.02
C TRP A 316 -4.39 10.24 -1.72
N VAL A 317 -3.60 11.31 -1.75
CA VAL A 317 -4.02 12.57 -2.38
C VAL A 317 -4.30 12.36 -3.85
N GLY A 318 -5.46 12.85 -4.30
CA GLY A 318 -5.93 12.72 -5.67
C GLY A 318 -7.37 12.22 -5.71
N THR A 319 -7.67 11.45 -6.75
CA THR A 319 -8.99 10.85 -6.96
C THR A 319 -9.01 9.44 -6.41
N VAL A 320 -10.02 9.10 -5.62
CA VAL A 320 -10.33 7.72 -5.24
C VAL A 320 -11.57 7.29 -6.00
N VAL A 321 -11.43 6.28 -6.85
CA VAL A 321 -12.53 5.69 -7.62
C VAL A 321 -13.07 4.50 -6.84
N VAL A 322 -14.37 4.49 -6.58
CA VAL A 322 -15.06 3.41 -5.86
C VAL A 322 -15.89 2.59 -6.84
N GLU A 323 -15.81 1.26 -6.70
CA GLU A 323 -16.61 0.32 -7.47
C GLU A 323 -17.42 -0.60 -6.57
N ALA A 324 -18.67 -0.85 -6.95
CA ALA A 324 -19.53 -1.86 -6.36
C ALA A 324 -20.16 -2.73 -7.46
N GLU A 325 -20.66 -3.90 -7.07
CA GLU A 325 -21.36 -4.81 -7.99
C GLU A 325 -22.55 -4.09 -8.66
N GLY A 326 -22.77 -4.31 -9.96
CA GLY A 326 -23.83 -3.67 -10.76
C GLY A 326 -25.27 -4.11 -10.42
N THR A 327 -25.46 -4.83 -9.32
CA THR A 327 -26.75 -5.29 -8.83
C THR A 327 -27.41 -4.27 -7.89
N ASN A 328 -28.71 -4.41 -7.63
CA ASN A 328 -29.41 -3.56 -6.68
C ASN A 328 -28.87 -3.71 -5.25
N GLU A 329 -28.39 -4.90 -4.89
CA GLU A 329 -27.74 -5.19 -3.62
C GLU A 329 -26.39 -4.48 -3.51
N GLY A 330 -25.59 -4.49 -4.58
CA GLY A 330 -24.32 -3.78 -4.65
C GLY A 330 -24.49 -2.26 -4.54
N LEU A 331 -25.53 -1.71 -5.20
CA LEU A 331 -25.91 -0.31 -5.04
C LEU A 331 -26.32 0.01 -3.60
N ALA A 332 -27.20 -0.80 -3.01
CA ALA A 332 -27.65 -0.59 -1.64
C ALA A 332 -26.47 -0.68 -0.65
N ASP A 333 -25.51 -1.56 -0.89
CA ASP A 333 -24.29 -1.66 -0.09
C ASP A 333 -23.44 -0.39 -0.18
N LEU A 334 -23.19 0.10 -1.39
CA LEU A 334 -22.46 1.36 -1.59
C LEU A 334 -23.16 2.54 -0.91
N GLN A 335 -24.49 2.62 -1.01
CA GLN A 335 -25.27 3.67 -0.35
C GLN A 335 -25.13 3.63 1.17
N ARG A 336 -25.19 2.44 1.78
CA ARG A 336 -25.00 2.27 3.24
C ARG A 336 -23.62 2.72 3.70
N ARG A 337 -22.57 2.45 2.92
CA ARG A 337 -21.18 2.87 3.22
C ARG A 337 -20.97 4.37 3.20
N CYS A 338 -21.83 5.10 2.48
CA CYS A 338 -21.79 6.56 2.38
C CYS A 338 -22.61 7.27 3.47
N GLY A 339 -23.15 6.54 4.44
CA GLY A 339 -23.90 7.11 5.55
C GLY A 339 -25.20 7.80 5.11
N LYS A 340 -25.34 9.09 5.42
CA LYS A 340 -26.57 9.87 5.19
C LYS A 340 -26.64 10.56 3.82
N ALA A 341 -25.64 10.35 2.97
CA ALA A 341 -25.59 11.01 1.66
C ALA A 341 -26.67 10.55 0.67
N PHE A 342 -27.30 9.40 0.94
CA PHE A 342 -28.41 8.88 0.15
C PHE A 342 -29.70 8.90 0.97
N PRO A 343 -30.87 9.09 0.33
CA PRO A 343 -32.16 9.01 1.02
C PRO A 343 -32.30 7.65 1.73
N PRO A 344 -32.78 7.61 2.99
CA PRO A 344 -32.98 6.36 3.71
C PRO A 344 -34.00 5.50 2.98
N ARG A 345 -33.64 4.23 2.69
CA ARG A 345 -34.59 3.25 2.16
C ARG A 345 -35.37 2.61 3.30
N VAL A 346 -36.68 2.53 3.15
CA VAL A 346 -37.58 1.84 4.10
C VAL A 346 -37.17 0.36 4.18
N GLY A 347 -36.91 -0.15 5.39
CA GLY A 347 -36.60 -1.57 5.63
C GLY A 347 -35.11 -1.97 5.57
N SER A 348 -34.17 -1.03 5.44
CA SER A 348 -32.74 -1.36 5.52
C SER A 348 -32.29 -1.50 6.97
N GLU A 349 -32.31 -2.73 7.51
CA GLU A 349 -31.64 -3.03 8.79
C GLU A 349 -30.15 -2.64 8.73
N VAL A 350 -29.68 -2.05 9.83
CA VAL A 350 -28.27 -1.67 10.02
C VAL A 350 -27.47 -2.93 10.32
N LYS A 351 -27.14 -3.71 9.28
CA LYS A 351 -26.19 -4.81 9.45
C LYS A 351 -24.78 -4.22 9.64
N GLY A 352 -24.20 -4.51 10.81
CA GLY A 352 -22.80 -4.34 11.23
C GLY A 352 -22.00 -3.16 10.67
N ASP A 353 -21.77 -2.12 11.49
CA ASP A 353 -20.87 -0.99 11.18
C ASP A 353 -19.45 -1.42 10.72
N ARG A 354 -18.97 -2.58 11.20
CA ARG A 354 -17.65 -3.11 10.85
C ARG A 354 -17.47 -3.41 9.34
N GLU A 355 -18.55 -3.71 8.62
CA GLU A 355 -18.48 -4.13 7.21
C GLU A 355 -18.41 -2.94 6.25
N ARG A 356 -18.86 -1.75 6.70
CA ARG A 356 -18.93 -0.54 5.86
C ARG A 356 -17.55 -0.08 5.38
N GLY A 357 -16.55 -0.32 6.20
CA GLY A 357 -15.18 0.10 5.93
C GLY A 357 -14.41 -0.84 5.00
N VAL A 358 -14.92 -2.00 4.59
CA VAL A 358 -14.08 -3.03 3.95
C VAL A 358 -14.01 -2.88 2.43
N TRP A 359 -12.81 -2.62 1.89
CA TRP A 359 -12.56 -2.40 0.46
C TRP A 359 -11.37 -3.22 -0.02
N ARG A 360 -11.31 -3.56 -1.32
CA ARG A 360 -10.10 -4.06 -1.98
C ARG A 360 -9.48 -2.98 -2.83
N ILE A 361 -8.16 -2.76 -2.72
CA ILE A 361 -7.44 -1.89 -3.66
C ILE A 361 -7.22 -2.64 -4.97
N LEU A 362 -7.66 -2.07 -6.10
CA LEU A 362 -7.43 -2.60 -7.44
C LEU A 362 -6.09 -2.09 -7.96
N ARG A 363 -5.02 -2.84 -7.72
CA ARG A 363 -3.64 -2.40 -7.99
C ARG A 363 -3.37 -2.21 -9.47
N GLU A 364 -3.93 -3.06 -10.30
CA GLU A 364 -3.78 -3.05 -11.76
C GLU A 364 -4.42 -1.83 -12.43
N ARG A 365 -5.37 -1.19 -11.74
CA ARG A 365 -6.05 0.03 -12.21
C ARG A 365 -5.51 1.30 -11.57
N SER A 366 -5.01 1.18 -10.33
CA SER A 366 -4.48 2.30 -9.55
C SER A 366 -3.19 2.88 -10.11
N ARG A 367 -3.05 4.21 -10.03
CA ARG A 367 -1.89 4.99 -10.47
C ARG A 367 -1.60 6.10 -9.46
N PRO A 368 -0.40 6.71 -9.45
CA PRO A 368 -0.15 7.90 -8.62
C PRO A 368 -1.21 8.99 -8.87
N GLY A 369 -1.91 9.44 -7.81
CA GLY A 369 -2.98 10.42 -7.89
C GLY A 369 -4.36 9.87 -8.26
N GLU A 370 -4.49 8.57 -8.54
CA GLU A 370 -5.76 7.91 -8.82
C GLU A 370 -5.78 6.49 -8.24
N ILE A 371 -6.49 6.29 -7.13
CA ILE A 371 -6.56 4.99 -6.45
C ILE A 371 -7.92 4.37 -6.70
N TRP A 372 -7.93 3.11 -7.12
CA TRP A 372 -9.15 2.35 -7.38
C TRP A 372 -9.42 1.40 -6.22
N ILE A 373 -10.64 1.45 -5.68
CA ILE A 373 -11.09 0.52 -4.64
C ILE A 373 -12.44 -0.11 -5.01
N ARG A 374 -12.62 -1.37 -4.62
CA ARG A 374 -13.86 -2.12 -4.82
C ARG A 374 -14.46 -2.54 -3.48
N ALA A 375 -15.76 -2.36 -3.30
CA ALA A 375 -16.47 -2.84 -2.13
C ALA A 375 -16.32 -4.36 -2.01
N VAL A 376 -15.93 -4.84 -0.82
CA VAL A 376 -15.89 -6.28 -0.53
C VAL A 376 -17.28 -6.71 -0.11
N SER A 377 -17.87 -7.63 -0.87
CA SER A 377 -19.21 -8.13 -0.57
C SER A 377 -19.20 -9.17 0.55
N TYR A 378 -20.34 -9.35 1.23
CA TYR A 378 -20.51 -10.40 2.23
C TYR A 378 -20.24 -11.81 1.67
N LYS A 379 -20.50 -12.03 0.37
CA LYS A 379 -20.24 -13.30 -0.31
C LYS A 379 -18.75 -13.65 -0.42
N GLU A 380 -17.87 -12.66 -0.26
CA GLU A 380 -16.41 -12.84 -0.27
C GLU A 380 -15.84 -13.16 1.12
N ARG A 381 -16.68 -13.21 2.17
CA ARG A 381 -16.25 -13.64 3.49
C ARG A 381 -15.90 -15.11 3.44
N LEU A 382 -14.82 -15.47 4.14
CA LEU A 382 -14.58 -16.86 4.44
C LEU A 382 -15.65 -17.30 5.43
N ILE A 383 -16.42 -18.32 5.04
CA ILE A 383 -17.36 -18.96 5.96
C ILE A 383 -16.50 -19.60 7.07
N PRO A 384 -16.79 -19.37 8.35
CA PRO A 384 -16.04 -19.97 9.45
C PRO A 384 -16.11 -21.50 9.44
#